data_AF-A0A1V5RAY4-F1
#
_entry.id   AF-A0A1V5RAY4-F1
#
_cell.length_a   1.000
_cell.length_b   1.000
_cell.length_c   1.000
_cell.angle_alpha   90.00
_cell.angle_beta   90.00
_cell.angle_gamma   90.00
#
_symmetry.space_group_name_H-M   'P 1'
#
loop_
_entity.id
_entity.type
_entity.pdbx_description
1 polymer ?
#
loop_
_entity_poly.entity_id
_entity_poly.type
_entity_poly.pdbx_seq_one_letter_code
_entity_poly.pdbx_strand_id
1 'polypeptide(L)'
;MTSDTSASAQWGCYGTTITGADSTTDGAQNTIDIVNGCAEASRAARLCSDLSSGGYTDWYLPAKDQLHTLYGQKAIVGGFTTSVYWSSTEVNSNTAWAENFNLGNQFSLNKYLGFYVRCIRSF
;
A
#
# COMPACT_ATOMS: atom_id res chain seq x y z
N MET A 1 10.44 7.08 12.77
CA MET A 1 11.08 6.71 11.50
C MET A 1 10.12 5.79 10.77
N THR A 2 9.67 6.16 9.57
CA THR A 2 8.87 5.29 8.68
C THR A 2 9.84 4.45 7.86
N SER A 3 10.39 3.41 8.47
CA SER A 3 11.19 2.41 7.77
C SER A 3 10.26 1.61 6.86
N ASP A 4 10.72 1.22 5.66
CA ASP A 4 10.04 0.21 4.87
C ASP A 4 9.85 -1.05 5.74
N THR A 5 8.68 -1.66 5.73
CA THR A 5 8.55 -2.99 6.33
C THR A 5 9.33 -3.97 5.45
N SER A 6 10.40 -4.55 5.97
CA SER A 6 11.31 -5.47 5.28
C SER A 6 10.70 -6.84 4.93
N ALA A 7 9.42 -7.06 5.24
CA ALA A 7 8.67 -8.23 4.86
C ALA A 7 7.90 -7.97 3.57
N SER A 8 8.12 -8.80 2.55
CA SER A 8 7.29 -8.81 1.35
C SER A 8 5.85 -9.16 1.73
N ALA A 9 4.96 -8.17 1.67
CA ALA A 9 3.57 -8.32 2.05
C ALA A 9 2.73 -8.62 0.80
N GLN A 10 1.82 -9.58 0.93
CA GLN A 10 0.81 -9.79 -0.08
C GLN A 10 -0.27 -8.70 0.03
N TRP A 11 -0.84 -8.26 -1.09
CA TRP A 11 -1.96 -7.31 -1.06
C TRP A 11 -3.17 -7.95 -0.37
N GLY A 12 -3.45 -9.21 -0.72
CA GLY A 12 -4.43 -10.06 -0.05
C GLY A 12 -5.71 -10.34 -0.80
N CYS A 13 -6.54 -11.23 -0.24
CA CYS A 13 -7.86 -11.57 -0.74
C CYS A 13 -7.90 -11.78 -2.25
N TYR A 14 -6.93 -12.54 -2.76
CA TYR A 14 -6.86 -12.90 -4.17
C TYR A 14 -8.10 -13.70 -4.57
N GLY A 15 -8.71 -13.32 -5.69
CA GLY A 15 -9.99 -13.89 -6.14
C GLY A 15 -11.21 -13.25 -5.49
N THR A 16 -11.03 -12.22 -4.64
CA THR A 16 -12.12 -11.47 -4.03
C THR A 16 -11.96 -9.97 -4.34
N THR A 17 -13.05 -9.35 -4.79
CA THR A 17 -13.14 -7.89 -4.96
C THR A 17 -13.43 -7.25 -3.61
N ILE A 18 -12.64 -6.25 -3.24
CA ILE A 18 -12.87 -5.41 -2.07
C ILE A 18 -13.58 -4.14 -2.54
N THR A 19 -14.90 -4.09 -2.29
CA THR A 19 -15.71 -2.92 -2.66
C THR A 19 -15.21 -1.67 -1.93
N GLY A 20 -15.01 -0.58 -2.67
CA GLY A 20 -14.56 0.72 -2.14
C GLY A 20 -13.05 0.94 -2.15
N ALA A 21 -12.25 -0.12 -2.34
CA ALA A 21 -10.79 -0.03 -2.35
C ALA A 21 -10.19 0.38 -3.71
N ASP A 22 -10.92 1.07 -4.59
CA ASP A 22 -10.51 1.42 -5.96
C ASP A 22 -10.16 2.90 -6.14
N SER A 23 -10.18 3.69 -5.06
CA SER A 23 -9.77 5.10 -5.13
C SER A 23 -8.30 5.24 -5.48
N THR A 24 -7.95 6.15 -6.40
CA THR A 24 -6.55 6.43 -6.75
C THR A 24 -5.92 7.47 -5.84
N THR A 25 -6.71 8.21 -5.05
CA THR A 25 -6.26 9.34 -4.24
C THR A 25 -6.57 9.20 -2.75
N ASP A 26 -7.48 8.30 -2.36
CA ASP A 26 -7.89 8.10 -0.97
C ASP A 26 -7.38 6.76 -0.42
N GLY A 27 -6.10 6.74 -0.05
CA GLY A 27 -5.48 5.54 0.51
C GLY A 27 -6.00 5.19 1.90
N ALA A 28 -6.52 6.17 2.65
CA ALA A 28 -7.04 5.95 3.98
C ALA A 28 -8.35 5.15 3.92
N GLN A 29 -9.30 5.60 3.08
CA GLN A 29 -10.56 4.88 2.88
C GLN A 29 -10.32 3.50 2.26
N ASN A 30 -9.46 3.39 1.23
CA ASN A 30 -9.11 2.08 0.66
C ASN A 30 -8.54 1.14 1.73
N THR A 31 -7.67 1.63 2.62
CA THR A 31 -7.07 0.80 3.69
C THR A 31 -8.15 0.30 4.64
N ILE A 32 -9.11 1.14 5.03
CA ILE A 32 -10.26 0.75 5.87
C ILE A 32 -11.07 -0.35 5.17
N ASP A 33 -11.38 -0.18 3.88
CA ASP A 33 -12.17 -1.13 3.11
C ASP A 33 -11.46 -2.48 2.95
N ILE A 34 -10.13 -2.47 2.72
CA ILE A 34 -9.32 -3.69 2.66
C ILE A 34 -9.29 -4.39 4.02
N VAL A 35 -9.08 -3.65 5.12
CA VAL A 35 -9.01 -4.23 6.47
C VAL A 35 -10.35 -4.85 6.88
N ASN A 36 -11.47 -4.28 6.46
CA ASN A 36 -12.81 -4.78 6.73
C ASN A 36 -13.25 -5.91 5.79
N GLY A 37 -12.86 -5.82 4.51
CA GLY A 37 -13.22 -6.79 3.47
C GLY A 37 -12.28 -7.99 3.39
N CYS A 38 -11.12 -7.95 4.03
CA CYS A 38 -10.11 -9.00 3.98
C CYS A 38 -9.69 -9.47 5.38
N ALA A 39 -10.17 -10.67 5.77
CA ALA A 39 -9.91 -11.28 7.08
C ALA A 39 -8.50 -11.88 7.25
N GLU A 40 -7.68 -11.86 6.20
CA GLU A 40 -6.37 -12.50 6.22
C GLU A 40 -5.37 -11.65 7.01
N ALA A 41 -4.58 -12.30 7.88
CA ALA A 41 -3.81 -11.62 8.91
C ALA A 41 -2.57 -10.84 8.39
N SER A 42 -2.02 -11.18 7.22
CA SER A 42 -0.72 -10.65 6.75
C SER A 42 -0.84 -9.92 5.42
N ARG A 43 -1.61 -8.82 5.41
CA ARG A 43 -1.88 -8.01 4.21
C ARG A 43 -1.26 -6.64 4.28
N ALA A 44 -0.88 -6.11 3.11
CA ALA A 44 -0.22 -4.81 2.96
C ALA A 44 -0.95 -3.67 3.69
N ALA A 45 -2.29 -3.60 3.54
CA ALA A 45 -3.12 -2.59 4.20
C ALA A 45 -3.11 -2.73 5.73
N ARG A 46 -3.22 -3.97 6.23
CA ARG A 46 -3.24 -4.26 7.68
C ARG A 46 -1.91 -3.91 8.37
N LEU A 47 -0.78 -4.13 7.69
CA LEU A 47 0.53 -3.69 8.20
C LEU A 47 0.57 -2.19 8.46
N CYS A 48 -0.14 -1.40 7.65
CA CYS A 48 -0.24 0.03 7.86
C CYS A 48 -1.29 0.40 8.90
N SER A 49 -2.48 -0.22 8.88
CA SER A 49 -3.52 0.10 9.86
C SER A 49 -3.12 -0.21 11.30
N ASP A 50 -2.30 -1.25 11.50
CA ASP A 50 -1.89 -1.71 12.82
C ASP A 50 -0.59 -1.03 13.28
N LEU A 51 0.02 -0.19 12.43
CA LEU A 51 1.27 0.49 12.74
C LEU A 51 1.06 1.58 13.80
N SER A 52 1.81 1.46 14.90
CA SER A 52 1.99 2.53 15.87
C SER A 52 3.44 3.00 15.83
N SER A 53 3.67 4.22 15.34
CA SER A 53 5.02 4.77 15.17
C SER A 53 5.03 6.28 15.34
N GLY A 54 6.02 6.78 16.08
CA GLY A 54 6.17 8.22 16.35
C GLY A 54 5.04 8.83 17.19
N GLY A 55 4.28 8.01 17.92
CA GLY A 55 3.10 8.45 18.69
C GLY A 55 1.80 8.52 17.87
N TYR A 56 1.81 8.05 16.63
CA TYR A 56 0.69 8.10 15.70
C TYR A 56 0.19 6.69 15.35
N THR A 57 -1.12 6.56 15.17
CA THR A 57 -1.84 5.30 14.86
C THR A 57 -2.77 5.45 13.65
N ASP A 58 -2.72 6.58 12.94
CA ASP A 58 -3.52 6.94 11.77
C ASP A 58 -2.79 6.63 10.45
N TRP A 59 -1.95 5.58 10.47
CA TRP A 59 -1.17 5.17 9.31
C TRP A 59 -2.04 4.34 8.34
N TYR A 60 -1.82 4.54 7.05
CA TYR A 60 -2.53 3.83 6.01
C TYR A 60 -1.63 3.51 4.80
N LEU A 61 -2.06 2.56 3.99
CA LEU A 61 -1.39 2.21 2.74
C LEU A 61 -1.80 3.24 1.66
N PRO A 62 -0.84 3.97 1.05
CA PRO A 62 -1.14 5.02 0.08
C PRO A 62 -1.92 4.48 -1.11
N ALA A 63 -2.86 5.27 -1.64
CA ALA A 63 -3.46 5.00 -2.94
C ALA A 63 -2.45 5.23 -4.07
N LYS A 64 -2.80 4.78 -5.28
CA LYS A 64 -1.95 4.83 -6.47
C LYS A 64 -1.27 6.18 -6.71
N ASP A 65 -2.03 7.28 -6.69
CA ASP A 65 -1.51 8.62 -7.01
C ASP A 65 -0.71 9.21 -5.82
N GLN A 66 -1.08 8.83 -4.60
CA GLN A 66 -0.30 9.16 -3.40
C GLN A 66 1.06 8.46 -3.42
N LEU A 67 1.10 7.19 -3.83
CA LEU A 67 2.34 6.42 -3.97
C LEU A 67 3.24 7.02 -5.06
N HIS A 68 2.66 7.48 -6.17
CA HIS A 68 3.40 8.18 -7.22
C HIS A 68 4.00 9.51 -6.74
N THR A 69 3.25 10.24 -5.91
CA THR A 69 3.76 11.46 -5.27
C THR A 69 4.95 11.14 -4.37
N LEU A 70 4.89 10.05 -3.59
CA LEU A 70 6.03 9.59 -2.78
C LEU A 70 7.23 9.22 -3.64
N TYR A 71 7.03 8.58 -4.80
CA TYR A 71 8.10 8.31 -5.75
C TYR A 71 8.78 9.61 -6.22
N GLY A 72 7.99 10.61 -6.60
CA GLY A 72 8.50 11.93 -7.00
C GLY A 72 9.28 12.63 -5.88
N GLN A 73 8.91 12.39 -4.62
CA GLN A 73 9.56 12.95 -3.44
C GLN A 73 10.55 12.00 -2.76
N LYS A 74 10.88 10.85 -3.37
CA LYS A 74 11.65 9.78 -2.71
C LYS A 74 13.01 10.22 -2.19
N ALA A 75 13.64 11.19 -2.86
CA ALA A 75 14.92 11.76 -2.45
C ALA A 75 14.83 12.64 -1.20
N ILE A 76 13.68 13.30 -0.98
CA ILE A 76 13.42 14.17 0.17
C ILE A 76 12.97 13.34 1.37
N VAL A 77 11.99 12.45 1.14
CA VAL A 77 11.40 11.62 2.19
C VAL A 77 12.38 10.54 2.66
N GLY A 78 13.16 9.97 1.74
CA GLY A 78 14.20 8.98 2.05
C GLY A 78 13.68 7.65 2.61
N GLY A 79 14.62 6.73 2.81
CA GLY A 79 14.35 5.42 3.40
C GLY A 79 13.53 4.49 2.52
N PHE A 80 13.61 4.63 1.19
CA PHE A 80 13.01 3.73 0.23
C PHE A 80 14.06 2.77 -0.34
N THR A 81 13.70 1.50 -0.42
CA THR A 81 14.41 0.48 -1.19
C THR A 81 14.05 0.57 -2.69
N THR A 82 15.00 0.28 -3.59
CA THR A 82 14.75 0.16 -5.04
C THR A 82 13.98 -1.12 -5.37
N SER A 83 12.68 -1.13 -5.11
CA SER A 83 11.79 -2.28 -5.30
C SER A 83 10.38 -1.86 -5.70
N VAL A 84 9.47 -2.84 -5.78
CA VAL A 84 8.04 -2.62 -6.03
C VAL A 84 7.31 -2.43 -4.70
N TYR A 85 6.42 -1.44 -4.66
CA TYR A 85 5.59 -1.13 -3.50
C TYR A 85 4.12 -1.26 -3.85
N TRP A 86 3.36 -1.90 -2.97
CA TRP A 86 1.91 -1.93 -3.09
C TRP A 86 1.30 -0.55 -2.85
N SER A 87 0.26 -0.23 -3.63
CA SER A 87 -0.73 0.77 -3.23
C SER A 87 -1.97 0.07 -2.67
N SER A 88 -2.85 0.85 -2.03
CA SER A 88 -4.16 0.38 -1.57
C SER A 88 -5.21 0.35 -2.67
N THR A 89 -4.89 0.76 -3.90
CA THR A 89 -5.85 0.81 -5.01
C THR A 89 -5.98 -0.56 -5.68
N GLU A 90 -7.13 -1.20 -5.48
CA GLU A 90 -7.56 -2.41 -6.17
C GLU A 90 -7.81 -2.13 -7.66
N VAL A 91 -7.54 -3.13 -8.51
CA VAL A 91 -7.94 -3.12 -9.93
C VAL A 91 -9.13 -4.04 -10.15
N ASN A 92 -9.09 -5.25 -9.59
CA ASN A 92 -10.16 -6.24 -9.62
C ASN A 92 -9.91 -7.31 -8.54
N SER A 93 -10.72 -8.37 -8.56
CA SER A 93 -10.60 -9.48 -7.60
C SER A 93 -9.22 -10.15 -7.54
N ASN A 94 -8.43 -10.11 -8.61
CA ASN A 94 -7.13 -10.78 -8.72
C ASN A 94 -5.93 -9.83 -8.62
N THR A 95 -6.08 -8.56 -8.98
CA THR A 95 -4.96 -7.63 -9.13
C THR A 95 -5.15 -6.30 -8.42
N ALA A 96 -4.04 -5.67 -8.03
CA ALA A 96 -3.99 -4.33 -7.44
C ALA A 96 -2.85 -3.52 -8.03
N TRP A 97 -2.87 -2.21 -7.82
CA TRP A 97 -1.82 -1.30 -8.28
C TRP A 97 -0.57 -1.36 -7.40
N ALA A 98 0.58 -1.30 -8.06
CA ALA A 98 1.89 -1.19 -7.43
C ALA A 98 2.79 -0.25 -8.23
N GLU A 99 3.83 0.27 -7.59
CA GLU A 99 4.80 1.16 -8.24
C GLU A 99 6.24 0.70 -7.99
N ASN A 100 7.05 0.72 -9.04
CA ASN A 100 8.46 0.40 -8.97
C ASN A 100 9.28 1.64 -8.64
N PHE A 101 9.89 1.67 -7.46
CA PHE A 101 10.67 2.82 -6.96
C PHE A 101 12.07 2.95 -7.59
N ASN A 102 12.49 2.02 -8.44
CA ASN A 102 13.66 2.18 -9.29
C ASN A 102 13.36 3.04 -10.53
N LEU A 103 12.22 2.78 -11.20
CA LEU A 103 11.92 3.36 -12.52
C LEU A 103 10.71 4.31 -12.55
N GLY A 104 9.86 4.31 -11.52
CA GLY A 104 8.62 5.11 -11.46
C GLY A 104 7.44 4.52 -12.25
N ASN A 105 7.58 3.29 -12.74
CA ASN A 105 6.53 2.62 -13.49
C ASN A 105 5.47 2.03 -12.56
N GLN A 106 4.20 2.18 -12.93
CA GLN A 106 3.07 1.59 -12.23
C GLN A 106 2.55 0.34 -12.94
N PHE A 107 2.16 -0.67 -12.17
CA PHE A 107 1.76 -1.98 -12.67
C PHE A 107 0.49 -2.46 -11.98
N SER A 108 -0.33 -3.23 -12.71
CA SER A 108 -1.35 -4.08 -12.12
C SER A 108 -0.74 -5.46 -11.88
N LEU A 109 -0.64 -5.86 -10.61
CA LEU A 109 0.04 -7.10 -10.21
C LEU A 109 -0.91 -7.99 -9.40
N ASN A 110 -0.65 -9.31 -9.44
CA ASN A 110 -1.46 -10.29 -8.71
C ASN A 110 -1.35 -10.07 -7.20
N LYS A 111 -2.50 -10.03 -6.52
CA LYS A 111 -2.61 -9.75 -5.08
C LYS A 111 -1.93 -10.80 -4.19
N TYR A 112 -1.69 -12.01 -4.71
CA TYR A 112 -0.95 -13.06 -4.00
C TYR A 112 0.57 -12.88 -4.04
N LEU A 113 1.10 -11.90 -4.78
CA LEU A 113 2.53 -11.62 -4.80
C LEU A 113 2.93 -10.75 -3.62
N GLY A 114 4.12 -11.01 -3.06
CA GLY A 114 4.68 -10.22 -1.97
C GLY A 114 5.50 -9.04 -2.49
N PHE A 115 5.15 -7.81 -2.09
CA PHE A 115 5.91 -6.59 -2.40
C PHE A 115 6.08 -5.71 -1.15
N TYR A 116 6.87 -4.65 -1.28
CA TYR A 116 7.14 -3.73 -0.17
C TYR A 116 5.92 -2.86 0.13
N VAL A 117 5.92 -2.30 1.34
CA VAL A 117 4.85 -1.43 1.84
C VAL A 117 5.49 -0.19 2.43
N ARG A 118 4.91 0.97 2.11
CA ARG A 118 5.25 2.25 2.73
C ARG A 118 3.98 2.87 3.28
N CYS A 119 3.84 2.87 4.60
CA CYS A 119 2.71 3.51 5.25
C CYS A 119 2.90 5.02 5.31
N ILE A 120 1.82 5.76 5.07
CA ILE A 120 1.76 7.21 5.18
C ILE A 120 0.62 7.65 6.10
N ARG A 121 0.57 8.94 6.41
CA ARG A 121 -0.50 9.58 7.17
C ARG A 121 -0.83 10.94 6.55
N SER A 122 -2.04 11.42 6.77
CA SER A 122 -2.48 12.77 6.36
C SER A 122 -2.30 13.75 7.53
N PHE A 123 -2.19 15.05 7.22
CA PHE A 123 -2.04 16.15 8.18
C PHE A 123 -3.11 17.21 7.97
#